data_AF-A0AAE9YUA8-F1
#
_entry.id   AF-A0AAE9YUA8-F1
#
_cell.length_a   1.000
_cell.length_b   1.000
_cell.length_c   1.000
_cell.angle_alpha   90.00
_cell.angle_beta   90.00
_cell.angle_gamma   90.00
#
_symmetry.space_group_name_H-M   'P 1'
#
loop_
_entity.id
_entity.type
_entity.pdbx_description
1 polymer ?
#
loop_
_entity_poly.entity_id
_entity_poly.type
_entity_poly.pdbx_seq_one_letter_code
_entity_poly.pdbx_strand_id
1 'polypeptide(L)'
;MTDIKKMRTKKSIFSGYLWFFVYLLVALASINLVFAMQAVAAETASQEKSRVSYSSGKMLAAEINADSKVLKGKNTATNKLRGTKGASTELTALNLNIFLHDFAIFDASTELARDIDEDGYFREFTLVFDADVDSGVAEVYAEIYLSRDGGPWLHHFTTDVFTIVGDSSEDQYEVNSSLVEGFPSDHYDILIDLYEPGFDEVVATYSSDDNNALYALPLEDATYDAVEVIVVYDDDHGGSFSWGLLFAGAVLLAVRRKMSARRG
;
A
#
# COMPACT_ATOMS: atom_id res chain seq x y z
N MET A 1 -45.87 -71.05 22.43
CA MET A 1 -45.38 -70.46 23.68
C MET A 1 -43.92 -70.09 23.45
N THR A 2 -43.65 -68.83 23.12
CA THR A 2 -42.28 -68.35 22.88
C THR A 2 -42.21 -66.87 23.24
N ASP A 3 -41.60 -66.61 24.38
CA ASP A 3 -41.37 -65.28 24.95
C ASP A 3 -40.35 -64.51 24.12
N ILE A 4 -40.75 -63.35 23.59
CA ILE A 4 -39.85 -62.42 22.91
C ILE A 4 -39.35 -61.40 23.94
N LYS A 5 -38.12 -61.61 24.40
CA LYS A 5 -37.41 -60.75 25.35
C LYS A 5 -37.13 -59.39 24.70
N LYS A 6 -37.82 -58.34 25.14
CA LYS A 6 -37.65 -56.96 24.64
C LYS A 6 -36.26 -56.43 25.01
N MET A 7 -35.35 -56.37 24.05
CA MET A 7 -33.99 -55.84 24.22
C MET A 7 -34.05 -54.31 24.28
N ARG A 8 -33.77 -53.72 25.44
CA ARG A 8 -33.78 -52.26 25.66
C ARG A 8 -32.45 -51.70 25.14
N THR A 9 -32.47 -51.03 23.99
CA THR A 9 -31.30 -50.34 23.44
C THR A 9 -30.95 -49.15 24.35
N LYS A 10 -29.79 -49.24 25.03
CA LYS A 10 -29.20 -48.10 25.75
C LYS A 10 -28.85 -47.03 24.71
N LYS A 11 -29.53 -45.89 24.73
CA LYS A 11 -29.12 -44.72 23.93
C LYS A 11 -27.69 -44.37 24.33
N SER A 12 -26.79 -44.38 23.35
CA SER A 12 -25.37 -44.07 23.53
C SER A 12 -25.21 -42.60 23.91
N ILE A 13 -24.87 -42.34 25.15
CA ILE A 13 -24.58 -41.01 25.71
C ILE A 13 -23.36 -40.36 25.01
N PHE A 14 -22.54 -41.17 24.34
CA PHE A 14 -21.31 -40.76 23.65
C PHE A 14 -21.54 -39.84 22.44
N SER A 15 -22.71 -39.92 21.79
CA SER A 15 -23.00 -39.10 20.61
C SER A 15 -23.12 -37.60 20.96
N GLY A 16 -23.73 -37.27 22.11
CA GLY A 16 -23.90 -35.88 22.53
C GLY A 16 -22.59 -35.19 22.89
N TYR A 17 -21.69 -35.92 23.56
CA TYR A 17 -20.36 -35.38 23.90
C TYR A 17 -19.51 -35.16 22.65
N LEU A 18 -19.55 -36.06 21.67
CA LEU A 18 -18.80 -35.89 20.43
C LEU A 18 -19.23 -34.63 19.67
N TRP A 19 -20.54 -34.41 19.53
CA TRP A 19 -21.05 -33.18 18.92
C TRP A 19 -20.74 -31.93 19.75
N PHE A 20 -20.78 -32.01 21.08
CA PHE A 20 -20.37 -30.91 21.96
C PHE A 20 -18.90 -30.53 21.76
N PHE A 21 -17.99 -31.51 21.66
CA PHE A 21 -16.58 -31.27 21.40
C PHE A 21 -16.33 -30.67 20.00
N VAL A 22 -17.07 -31.11 18.98
CA VAL A 22 -17.00 -30.51 17.63
C VAL A 22 -17.46 -29.05 17.67
N TYR A 23 -18.60 -28.76 18.31
CA TYR A 23 -19.08 -27.37 18.46
C TYR A 23 -18.10 -26.50 19.26
N LEU A 24 -17.48 -27.04 20.31
CA LEU A 24 -16.49 -26.33 21.11
C LEU A 24 -15.23 -26.02 20.28
N LEU A 25 -14.75 -26.96 19.47
CA LEU A 25 -13.61 -26.73 18.58
C LEU A 25 -13.92 -25.69 17.50
N VAL A 26 -15.11 -25.74 16.90
CA VAL A 26 -15.54 -24.74 15.91
C VAL A 26 -15.67 -23.37 16.56
N ALA A 27 -16.26 -23.28 17.76
CA ALA A 27 -16.37 -22.03 18.50
C ALA A 27 -15.01 -21.44 18.90
N LEU A 28 -14.06 -22.28 19.34
CA LEU A 28 -12.69 -21.85 19.65
C LEU A 28 -11.95 -21.38 18.38
N ALA A 29 -12.14 -22.05 17.24
CA ALA A 29 -11.54 -21.64 15.97
C ALA A 29 -12.09 -20.28 15.50
N SER A 30 -13.40 -20.05 15.58
CA SER A 30 -13.98 -18.76 15.20
C SER A 30 -13.62 -17.63 16.15
N ILE A 31 -13.47 -17.90 17.45
CA ILE A 31 -12.96 -16.92 18.41
C ILE A 31 -11.52 -16.47 18.04
N ASN A 32 -10.63 -17.43 17.71
CA ASN A 32 -9.27 -17.09 17.28
C ASN A 32 -9.25 -16.26 15.98
N LEU A 33 -10.14 -16.54 15.04
CA LEU A 33 -10.25 -15.79 13.79
C LEU A 33 -10.67 -14.33 14.04
N VAL A 34 -11.63 -14.10 14.95
CA VAL A 34 -12.08 -12.75 15.32
C VAL A 34 -10.95 -11.96 16.00
N PHE A 35 -10.20 -12.58 16.92
CA PHE A 35 -9.07 -11.91 17.57
C PHE A 35 -7.93 -11.57 16.58
N ALA A 36 -7.65 -12.44 15.62
CA ALA A 36 -6.65 -12.17 14.58
C ALA A 36 -7.07 -10.97 13.71
N MET A 37 -8.33 -10.90 13.30
CA MET A 37 -8.86 -9.79 12.50
C MET A 37 -8.83 -8.45 13.25
N GLN A 38 -9.14 -8.46 14.56
CA GLN A 38 -9.05 -7.27 15.41
C GLN A 38 -7.61 -6.77 15.58
N ALA A 39 -6.64 -7.69 15.66
CA ALA A 39 -5.23 -7.34 15.78
C ALA A 39 -4.69 -6.68 14.51
N VAL A 40 -5.02 -7.23 13.34
CA VAL A 40 -4.67 -6.64 12.03
C VAL A 40 -5.26 -5.23 11.89
N ALA A 41 -6.54 -5.05 12.23
CA ALA A 41 -7.19 -3.73 12.16
C ALA A 41 -6.59 -2.69 13.12
N ALA A 42 -6.09 -3.12 14.29
CA ALA A 42 -5.42 -2.22 15.22
C ALA A 42 -4.02 -1.83 14.73
N GLU A 43 -3.31 -2.76 14.09
CA GLU A 43 -2.00 -2.53 13.50
C GLU A 43 -2.09 -1.57 12.31
N THR A 44 -3.05 -1.76 11.40
CA THR A 44 -3.29 -0.84 10.28
C THR A 44 -3.62 0.57 10.75
N ALA A 45 -4.53 0.72 11.71
CA ALA A 45 -4.88 2.03 12.27
C ALA A 45 -3.69 2.70 12.97
N SER A 46 -2.77 1.92 13.54
CA SER A 46 -1.54 2.47 14.12
C SER A 46 -0.53 2.91 13.07
N GLN A 47 -0.42 2.16 11.96
CA GLN A 47 0.45 2.50 10.83
C GLN A 47 -0.04 3.74 10.10
N GLU A 48 -1.35 3.85 9.85
CA GLU A 48 -1.97 5.03 9.24
C GLU A 48 -1.67 6.32 10.04
N LYS A 49 -1.72 6.23 11.37
CA LYS A 49 -1.47 7.38 12.25
C LYS A 49 0.00 7.84 12.31
N SER A 50 0.92 7.02 11.80
CA SER A 50 2.36 7.26 11.86
C SER A 50 2.98 7.68 10.52
N ARG A 51 2.20 7.64 9.43
CA ARG A 51 2.71 7.95 8.09
C ARG A 51 2.68 9.45 7.85
N VAL A 52 3.81 9.99 7.39
CA VAL A 52 3.96 11.39 7.01
C VAL A 52 4.44 11.43 5.56
N SER A 53 3.67 12.08 4.71
CA SER A 53 4.01 12.35 3.32
C SER A 53 3.52 13.75 2.94
N TYR A 54 4.11 14.32 1.90
CA TYR A 54 3.61 15.52 1.27
C TYR A 54 3.18 15.19 -0.15
N SER A 55 1.90 15.42 -0.44
CA SER A 55 1.34 15.18 -1.76
C SER A 55 0.62 16.40 -2.28
N SER A 56 0.66 16.59 -3.60
CA SER A 56 -0.08 17.64 -4.30
C SER A 56 -0.60 17.13 -5.63
N GLY A 57 -1.79 17.57 -5.99
CA GLY A 57 -2.51 17.16 -7.18
C GLY A 57 -2.71 18.32 -8.15
N LYS A 58 -2.71 18.04 -9.46
CA LYS A 58 -3.08 19.02 -10.49
C LYS A 58 -3.61 18.32 -11.75
N MET A 59 -4.45 19.03 -12.50
CA MET A 59 -4.80 18.65 -13.87
C MET A 59 -3.63 18.91 -14.83
N LEU A 60 -3.39 17.98 -15.75
CA LEU A 60 -2.35 18.08 -16.77
C LEU A 60 -2.78 18.83 -18.03
N ALA A 61 -4.02 19.32 -18.09
CA ALA A 61 -4.62 20.03 -19.22
C ALA A 61 -3.56 20.69 -20.12
N ALA A 62 -3.50 20.25 -21.38
CA ALA A 62 -2.55 20.73 -22.38
C ALA A 62 -2.40 22.23 -22.19
N GLU A 63 -1.22 22.72 -21.82
CA GLU A 63 -0.96 24.10 -21.40
C GLU A 63 -1.58 25.08 -22.41
N ILE A 64 -2.84 25.47 -22.20
CA ILE A 64 -3.55 26.37 -23.10
C ILE A 64 -2.98 27.73 -22.74
N ASN A 65 -1.97 28.14 -23.52
CA ASN A 65 -1.59 29.55 -23.65
C ASN A 65 -2.88 30.37 -23.67
N ALA A 66 -3.06 31.21 -22.67
CA ALA A 66 -4.30 31.89 -22.31
C ALA A 66 -4.77 32.92 -23.36
N ASP A 67 -5.02 32.49 -24.59
CA ASP A 67 -5.36 33.32 -25.75
C ASP A 67 -6.38 32.68 -26.71
N SER A 68 -7.09 31.62 -26.32
CA SER A 68 -8.22 31.09 -27.10
C SER A 68 -9.58 31.47 -26.50
N LYS A 69 -9.97 32.74 -26.69
CA LYS A 69 -11.39 33.05 -26.92
C LYS A 69 -11.85 32.27 -28.16
N VAL A 70 -13.13 31.84 -28.17
CA VAL A 70 -13.89 31.18 -29.26
C VAL A 70 -13.95 29.66 -29.01
N LEU A 71 -15.04 29.06 -28.51
CA LEU A 71 -16.35 28.91 -29.17
C LEU A 71 -17.50 28.67 -28.16
N LYS A 72 -18.48 29.57 -28.12
CA LYS A 72 -19.83 29.28 -27.60
C LYS A 72 -20.61 28.55 -28.69
N GLY A 73 -20.64 27.22 -28.65
CA GLY A 73 -21.48 26.37 -29.51
C GLY A 73 -22.78 25.97 -28.82
N LYS A 74 -23.90 26.58 -29.19
CA LYS A 74 -25.25 26.14 -28.81
C LYS A 74 -25.59 24.86 -29.58
N ASN A 75 -25.78 23.73 -28.90
CA ASN A 75 -26.38 22.55 -29.51
C ASN A 75 -27.71 22.21 -28.82
N THR A 76 -28.79 22.63 -29.48
CA THR A 76 -30.15 22.16 -29.26
C THR A 76 -30.29 20.80 -29.92
N ALA A 77 -30.59 19.74 -29.17
CA ALA A 77 -31.00 18.46 -29.73
C ALA A 77 -32.29 17.96 -29.05
N THR A 78 -33.38 18.03 -29.80
CA THR A 78 -34.67 17.42 -29.50
C THR A 78 -34.59 15.91 -29.74
N ASN A 79 -35.04 15.08 -28.80
CA ASN A 79 -35.22 13.66 -29.09
C ASN A 79 -36.61 13.13 -28.73
N LYS A 80 -37.14 12.36 -29.67
CA LYS A 80 -38.55 12.08 -29.92
C LYS A 80 -38.93 10.75 -29.27
N LEU A 81 -39.84 10.80 -28.31
CA LEU A 81 -40.40 9.62 -27.62
C LEU A 81 -41.20 8.73 -28.60
N ARG A 82 -40.90 7.43 -28.59
CA ARG A 82 -41.70 6.40 -29.28
C ARG A 82 -41.88 5.23 -28.33
N GLY A 83 -43.06 5.13 -27.73
CA GLY A 83 -43.39 4.08 -26.77
C GLY A 83 -43.92 2.81 -27.44
N THR A 84 -43.68 1.67 -26.80
CA THR A 84 -44.58 0.51 -26.81
C THR A 84 -44.62 -0.13 -25.42
N LYS A 85 -45.84 -0.30 -24.92
CA LYS A 85 -46.24 -0.78 -23.58
C LYS A 85 -46.12 -2.30 -23.44
N GLY A 86 -45.75 -2.73 -22.24
CA GLY A 86 -46.07 -4.03 -21.63
C GLY A 86 -45.94 -3.93 -20.10
N ALA A 87 -47.05 -3.67 -19.41
CA ALA A 87 -47.20 -3.75 -17.94
C ALA A 87 -47.65 -5.20 -17.59
N SER A 88 -47.45 -5.79 -16.41
CA SER A 88 -47.37 -5.32 -15.01
C SER A 88 -46.64 -6.42 -14.18
N THR A 89 -46.08 -6.19 -12.98
CA THR A 89 -46.80 -6.05 -11.70
C THR A 89 -45.87 -5.60 -10.55
N GLU A 90 -46.23 -4.47 -9.91
CA GLU A 90 -45.99 -3.98 -8.51
C GLU A 90 -44.55 -3.63 -8.04
N LEU A 91 -44.04 -2.38 -8.14
CA LEU A 91 -44.31 -1.14 -7.35
C LEU A 91 -44.06 -1.34 -5.82
N THR A 92 -43.08 -0.76 -5.12
CA THR A 92 -42.61 0.63 -5.12
C THR A 92 -41.33 0.77 -4.26
N ALA A 93 -40.20 1.17 -4.85
CA ALA A 93 -39.16 1.94 -4.16
C ALA A 93 -38.43 2.78 -5.22
N LEU A 94 -38.87 4.04 -5.32
CA LEU A 94 -38.25 5.18 -6.00
C LEU A 94 -37.61 4.91 -7.37
N ASN A 95 -38.35 5.28 -8.40
CA ASN A 95 -37.83 5.55 -9.74
C ASN A 95 -36.91 6.78 -9.71
N LEU A 96 -35.70 6.63 -9.18
CA LEU A 96 -34.60 7.52 -9.51
C LEU A 96 -34.10 7.07 -10.88
N ASN A 97 -34.49 7.79 -11.94
CA ASN A 97 -33.64 7.84 -13.13
C ASN A 97 -32.36 8.56 -12.72
N ILE A 98 -31.50 7.90 -11.94
CA ILE A 98 -30.09 8.26 -11.86
C ILE A 98 -29.59 7.92 -13.26
N PHE A 99 -29.19 8.92 -14.03
CA PHE A 99 -28.28 8.66 -15.12
C PHE A 99 -27.02 8.12 -14.45
N LEU A 100 -26.93 6.79 -14.31
CA LEU A 100 -25.70 6.14 -13.88
C LEU A 100 -24.73 6.36 -15.03
N HIS A 101 -23.91 7.38 -14.87
CA HIS A 101 -22.70 7.53 -15.63
C HIS A 101 -21.82 6.31 -15.35
N ASP A 102 -21.32 5.68 -16.40
CA ASP A 102 -20.33 4.62 -16.27
C ASP A 102 -18.96 5.30 -16.24
N PHE A 103 -18.23 5.08 -15.16
CA PHE A 103 -16.92 5.69 -14.94
C PHE A 103 -15.84 4.63 -15.12
N ALA A 104 -14.69 5.06 -15.62
CA ALA A 104 -13.51 4.21 -15.71
C ALA A 104 -12.25 5.03 -15.46
N ILE A 105 -11.17 4.35 -15.08
CA ILE A 105 -9.83 4.90 -15.22
C ILE A 105 -9.23 4.20 -16.42
N PHE A 106 -8.95 4.97 -17.48
CA PHE A 106 -8.50 4.44 -18.76
C PHE A 106 -7.06 3.95 -18.70
N ASP A 107 -6.18 4.76 -18.10
CA ASP A 107 -4.77 4.43 -17.92
C ASP A 107 -4.21 5.12 -16.66
N ALA A 108 -3.11 4.56 -16.15
CA ALA A 108 -2.33 5.16 -15.08
C ALA A 108 -0.84 4.81 -15.22
N SER A 109 0.02 5.73 -14.83
CA SER A 109 1.48 5.55 -14.88
C SER A 109 2.14 6.17 -13.66
N THR A 110 3.29 5.62 -13.27
CA THR A 110 4.09 6.15 -12.16
C THR A 110 5.53 6.39 -12.62
N GLU A 111 6.08 7.54 -12.22
CA GLU A 111 7.49 7.86 -12.32
C GLU A 111 8.10 7.95 -10.92
N LEU A 112 9.31 7.42 -10.74
CA LEU A 112 10.03 7.38 -9.47
C LEU A 112 11.17 8.38 -9.47
N ALA A 113 11.40 9.06 -8.35
CA ALA A 113 12.44 10.06 -8.23
C ALA A 113 13.04 10.11 -6.82
N ARG A 114 14.26 10.65 -6.75
CA ARG A 114 15.07 10.84 -5.54
C ARG A 114 15.36 9.54 -4.78
N ASP A 115 16.55 9.04 -5.08
CA ASP A 115 17.28 7.99 -4.39
C ASP A 115 18.64 8.64 -4.04
N ILE A 116 18.84 9.04 -2.78
CA ILE A 116 20.02 9.78 -2.32
C ILE A 116 21.16 8.83 -1.96
N ASP A 117 20.88 7.64 -1.43
CA ASP A 117 21.89 6.65 -1.08
C ASP A 117 22.20 5.59 -2.17
N GLU A 118 21.49 5.67 -3.30
CA GLU A 118 21.68 4.90 -4.53
C GLU A 118 21.41 3.39 -4.37
N ASP A 119 20.47 3.01 -3.49
CA ASP A 119 20.13 1.62 -3.21
C ASP A 119 19.00 1.05 -4.10
N GLY A 120 18.38 1.90 -4.91
CA GLY A 120 17.30 1.55 -5.83
C GLY A 120 15.89 1.71 -5.28
N TYR A 121 15.73 2.26 -4.08
CA TYR A 121 14.46 2.71 -3.53
C TYR A 121 14.33 4.23 -3.65
N PHE A 122 13.09 4.70 -3.81
CA PHE A 122 12.82 6.09 -4.13
C PHE A 122 11.89 6.72 -3.11
N ARG A 123 12.22 7.92 -2.65
CA ARG A 123 11.36 8.66 -1.71
C ARG A 123 10.32 9.55 -2.36
N GLU A 124 10.36 9.71 -3.68
CA GLU A 124 9.34 10.42 -4.43
C GLU A 124 8.75 9.58 -5.56
N PHE A 125 7.47 9.82 -5.81
CA PHE A 125 6.82 9.33 -7.01
C PHE A 125 5.82 10.34 -7.54
N THR A 126 5.63 10.29 -8.86
CA THR A 126 4.60 11.02 -9.59
C THR A 126 3.65 10.01 -10.20
N LEU A 127 2.38 10.05 -9.79
CA LEU A 127 1.30 9.24 -10.34
C LEU A 127 0.51 10.10 -11.33
N VAL A 128 0.28 9.60 -12.55
CA VAL A 128 -0.62 10.22 -13.53
C VAL A 128 -1.70 9.22 -13.88
N PHE A 129 -2.96 9.64 -13.89
CA PHE A 129 -4.08 8.79 -14.31
C PHE A 129 -5.09 9.56 -15.16
N ASP A 130 -5.78 8.82 -16.02
CA ASP A 130 -6.78 9.31 -16.99
C ASP A 130 -8.15 8.74 -16.62
N ALA A 131 -9.11 9.59 -16.29
CA ALA A 131 -10.41 9.17 -15.78
C ALA A 131 -11.52 9.54 -16.76
N ASP A 132 -12.29 8.54 -17.17
CA ASP A 132 -13.32 8.64 -18.20
C ASP A 132 -14.72 8.59 -17.62
N VAL A 133 -15.66 9.23 -18.32
CA VAL A 133 -17.09 9.09 -18.13
C VAL A 133 -17.77 8.76 -19.46
N ASP A 134 -18.68 7.79 -19.47
CA ASP A 134 -19.34 7.26 -20.67
C ASP A 134 -19.88 8.32 -21.65
N SER A 135 -20.40 9.42 -21.11
CA SER A 135 -20.82 10.58 -21.87
C SER A 135 -20.98 11.82 -20.99
N GLY A 136 -20.64 12.97 -21.56
CA GLY A 136 -20.92 14.26 -20.95
C GLY A 136 -19.74 14.78 -20.12
N VAL A 137 -20.05 15.31 -18.94
CA VAL A 137 -19.11 16.00 -18.05
C VAL A 137 -19.46 15.59 -16.63
N ALA A 138 -18.47 15.23 -15.82
CA ALA A 138 -18.65 14.89 -14.42
C ALA A 138 -17.60 15.59 -13.55
N GLU A 139 -17.96 15.88 -12.30
CA GLU A 139 -17.01 16.28 -11.27
C GLU A 139 -16.66 15.05 -10.44
N VAL A 140 -15.37 14.81 -10.22
CA VAL A 140 -14.87 13.62 -9.52
C VAL A 140 -13.71 13.99 -8.61
N TYR A 141 -13.39 13.12 -7.65
CA TYR A 141 -12.14 13.14 -6.92
C TYR A 141 -11.63 11.71 -6.76
N ALA A 142 -10.32 11.54 -6.59
CA ALA A 142 -9.72 10.23 -6.38
C ALA A 142 -9.14 10.11 -4.97
N GLU A 143 -9.25 8.93 -4.40
CA GLU A 143 -8.48 8.49 -3.25
C GLU A 143 -7.42 7.49 -3.70
N ILE A 144 -6.20 7.72 -3.25
CA ILE A 144 -5.03 6.93 -3.60
C ILE A 144 -4.59 6.17 -2.36
N TYR A 145 -4.34 4.89 -2.56
CA TYR A 145 -3.96 3.94 -1.53
C TYR A 145 -2.64 3.28 -1.88
N LEU A 146 -1.87 2.96 -0.84
CA LEU A 146 -0.61 2.23 -0.95
C LEU A 146 -0.69 0.93 -0.15
N SER A 147 -0.32 -0.18 -0.78
CA SER A 147 -0.16 -1.48 -0.13
C SER A 147 1.30 -1.90 -0.16
N ARG A 148 1.86 -2.26 1.00
CA ARG A 148 3.25 -2.72 1.13
C ARG A 148 3.30 -4.24 1.03
N ASP A 149 4.06 -4.79 0.08
CA ASP A 149 4.29 -6.23 -0.12
C ASP A 149 3.00 -7.07 -0.08
N GLY A 150 1.94 -6.60 -0.76
CA GLY A 150 0.62 -7.26 -0.77
C GLY A 150 -0.14 -7.21 0.56
N GLY A 151 0.27 -6.32 1.47
CA GLY A 151 -0.39 -6.05 2.73
C GLY A 151 -1.72 -5.30 2.59
N PRO A 152 -2.19 -4.66 3.68
CA PRO A 152 -3.43 -3.89 3.66
C PRO A 152 -3.26 -2.59 2.85
N TRP A 153 -4.33 -2.20 2.14
CA TRP A 153 -4.42 -0.88 1.52
C TRP A 153 -4.55 0.20 2.59
N LEU A 154 -3.62 1.14 2.59
CA LEU A 154 -3.61 2.29 3.48
C LEU A 154 -3.79 3.56 2.67
N HIS A 155 -4.71 4.42 3.09
CA HIS A 155 -4.95 5.71 2.45
C HIS A 155 -3.65 6.53 2.43
N HIS A 156 -3.37 7.14 1.29
CA HIS A 156 -2.17 7.95 1.07
C HIS A 156 -2.52 9.39 0.71
N PHE A 157 -3.46 9.60 -0.21
CA PHE A 157 -3.82 10.94 -0.66
C PHE A 157 -5.25 11.01 -1.20
N THR A 158 -5.91 12.16 -1.03
CA THR A 158 -7.19 12.48 -1.69
C THR A 158 -6.96 13.70 -2.57
N THR A 159 -7.34 13.62 -3.84
CA THR A 159 -7.19 14.73 -4.77
C THR A 159 -8.20 15.85 -4.46
N ASP A 160 -7.94 17.05 -4.99
CA ASP A 160 -9.00 18.03 -5.13
C ASP A 160 -10.06 17.51 -6.13
N VAL A 161 -11.27 18.07 -6.05
CA VAL A 161 -12.32 17.79 -7.04
C VAL A 161 -11.90 18.37 -8.40
N PHE A 162 -12.03 17.58 -9.45
CA PHE A 162 -11.73 17.97 -10.83
C PHE A 162 -12.82 17.53 -11.81
N THR A 163 -12.76 18.07 -13.02
CA THR A 163 -13.76 17.82 -14.07
C THR A 163 -13.20 16.90 -15.13
N ILE A 164 -13.96 15.86 -15.47
CA ILE A 164 -13.69 14.94 -16.59
C ILE A 164 -14.74 15.10 -17.70
N VAL A 165 -14.35 14.84 -18.95
CA VAL A 165 -15.17 15.08 -20.14
C VAL A 165 -15.07 13.90 -21.12
N GLY A 166 -16.02 12.97 -21.03
CA GLY A 166 -16.04 11.83 -21.95
C GLY A 166 -14.82 10.92 -21.76
N ASP A 167 -14.14 10.63 -22.86
CA ASP A 167 -12.91 9.83 -22.98
C ASP A 167 -11.67 10.70 -23.29
N SER A 168 -11.65 11.92 -22.76
CA SER A 168 -10.71 12.96 -23.17
C SER A 168 -9.41 12.92 -22.38
N SER A 169 -8.31 12.48 -23.01
CA SER A 169 -6.97 12.51 -22.39
C SER A 169 -6.42 13.89 -21.97
N GLU A 170 -7.13 14.98 -22.26
CA GLU A 170 -6.78 16.33 -21.79
C GLU A 170 -7.15 16.57 -20.31
N ASP A 171 -7.90 15.67 -19.67
CA ASP A 171 -8.33 15.80 -18.27
C ASP A 171 -7.58 14.85 -17.31
N GLN A 172 -6.40 14.37 -17.73
CA GLN A 172 -5.49 13.62 -16.88
C GLN A 172 -5.11 14.38 -15.61
N TYR A 173 -4.95 13.63 -14.52
CA TYR A 173 -4.60 14.15 -13.20
C TYR A 173 -3.22 13.65 -12.78
N GLU A 174 -2.35 14.56 -12.32
CA GLU A 174 -1.02 14.26 -11.79
C GLU A 174 -1.00 14.46 -10.27
N VAL A 175 -0.48 13.48 -9.55
CA VAL A 175 -0.20 13.52 -8.11
C VAL A 175 1.29 13.34 -7.87
N ASN A 176 1.94 14.36 -7.30
CA ASN A 176 3.31 14.26 -6.82
C ASN A 176 3.31 13.95 -5.34
N SER A 177 4.11 12.97 -4.91
CA SER A 177 4.24 12.58 -3.51
C SER A 177 5.70 12.51 -3.07
N SER A 178 5.99 13.05 -1.89
CA SER A 178 7.26 12.87 -1.17
C SER A 178 7.01 12.13 0.14
N LEU A 179 7.69 11.02 0.36
CA LEU A 179 7.56 10.16 1.53
C LEU A 179 8.54 10.61 2.63
N VAL A 180 8.02 10.91 3.83
CA VAL A 180 8.81 11.54 4.90
C VAL A 180 9.06 10.59 6.06
N GLU A 181 8.04 9.87 6.51
CA GLU A 181 8.15 8.92 7.63
C GLU A 181 7.05 7.85 7.55
N GLY A 182 7.35 6.62 7.97
CA GLY A 182 6.39 5.52 8.03
C GLY A 182 6.27 4.71 6.73
N PHE A 183 7.24 4.84 5.82
CA PHE A 183 7.34 4.07 4.58
C PHE A 183 8.72 3.37 4.56
N PRO A 184 8.88 2.23 5.24
CA PRO A 184 10.13 1.48 5.18
C PRO A 184 10.41 0.99 3.76
N SER A 185 11.69 0.92 3.37
CA SER A 185 12.11 0.47 2.04
C SER A 185 11.51 -0.90 1.71
N ASP A 186 10.62 -0.91 0.73
CA ASP A 186 9.90 -2.09 0.27
C ASP A 186 9.20 -1.86 -1.08
N HIS A 187 8.48 -2.87 -1.57
CA HIS A 187 7.69 -2.79 -2.79
C HIS A 187 6.25 -2.41 -2.45
N TYR A 188 5.77 -1.35 -3.07
CA TYR A 188 4.45 -0.80 -2.85
C TYR A 188 3.59 -0.88 -4.09
N ASP A 189 2.38 -1.36 -3.94
CA ASP A 189 1.34 -1.30 -4.95
C ASP A 189 0.50 -0.03 -4.76
N ILE A 190 -0.03 0.52 -5.87
CA ILE A 190 -0.96 1.65 -5.88
C ILE A 190 -2.36 1.17 -6.26
N LEU A 191 -3.37 1.69 -5.56
CA LEU A 191 -4.78 1.61 -5.93
C LEU A 191 -5.38 3.01 -5.98
N ILE A 192 -6.22 3.26 -6.98
CA ILE A 192 -6.94 4.49 -7.23
C ILE A 192 -8.43 4.16 -7.19
N ASP A 193 -9.14 4.76 -6.24
CA ASP A 193 -10.60 4.73 -6.20
C ASP A 193 -11.14 6.11 -6.57
N LEU A 194 -12.02 6.15 -7.56
CA LEU A 194 -12.68 7.35 -8.05
C LEU A 194 -14.05 7.51 -7.38
N TYR A 195 -14.40 8.74 -7.05
CA TYR A 195 -15.64 9.11 -6.39
C TYR A 195 -16.31 10.31 -7.08
N GLU A 196 -17.64 10.37 -7.01
CA GLU A 196 -18.43 11.54 -7.39
C GLU A 196 -18.83 12.33 -6.13
N PRO A 197 -18.66 13.67 -6.08
CA PRO A 197 -19.05 14.47 -4.92
C PRO A 197 -20.53 14.31 -4.54
N GLY A 198 -20.77 13.86 -3.30
CA GLY A 198 -22.13 13.62 -2.78
C GLY A 198 -22.67 12.23 -3.07
N PHE A 199 -21.85 11.34 -3.65
CA PHE A 199 -22.12 9.91 -3.76
C PHE A 199 -21.08 9.14 -2.93
N ASP A 200 -21.55 8.32 -1.99
CA ASP A 200 -20.69 7.70 -0.97
C ASP A 200 -20.04 6.37 -1.45
N GLU A 201 -20.32 5.91 -2.68
CA GLU A 201 -19.76 4.68 -3.23
C GLU A 201 -18.68 4.99 -4.28
N VAL A 202 -17.71 4.07 -4.39
CA VAL A 202 -16.69 4.11 -5.45
C VAL A 202 -17.36 3.96 -6.81
N VAL A 203 -17.05 4.86 -7.74
CA VAL A 203 -17.58 4.83 -9.11
C VAL A 203 -16.65 4.12 -10.08
N ALA A 204 -15.35 4.07 -9.81
CA ALA A 204 -14.36 3.28 -10.55
C ALA A 204 -13.14 2.94 -9.67
N THR A 205 -12.52 1.78 -9.89
CA THR A 205 -11.28 1.34 -9.23
C THR A 205 -10.25 0.96 -10.29
N TYR A 206 -8.98 1.30 -10.04
CA TYR A 206 -7.85 0.90 -10.89
C TYR A 206 -6.60 0.69 -10.05
N SER A 207 -5.84 -0.38 -10.33
CA SER A 207 -4.81 -0.84 -9.40
C SER A 207 -3.63 -1.54 -10.09
N SER A 208 -2.72 -2.07 -9.27
CA SER A 208 -1.62 -2.95 -9.69
C SER A 208 -2.07 -4.22 -10.41
N ASP A 209 -3.32 -4.68 -10.20
CA ASP A 209 -3.89 -5.80 -10.95
C ASP A 209 -4.22 -5.44 -12.40
N ASP A 210 -4.42 -4.15 -12.68
CA ASP A 210 -4.80 -3.60 -13.99
C ASP A 210 -3.59 -3.13 -14.80
N ASN A 211 -2.58 -2.54 -14.12
CA ASN A 211 -1.40 -1.98 -14.77
C ASN A 211 -0.12 -2.18 -13.96
N ASN A 212 0.91 -2.73 -14.62
CA ASN A 212 2.22 -2.96 -14.00
C ASN A 212 2.95 -1.67 -13.61
N ALA A 213 2.56 -0.51 -14.14
CA ALA A 213 3.11 0.78 -13.71
C ALA A 213 2.69 1.16 -12.28
N LEU A 214 1.73 0.44 -11.69
CA LEU A 214 1.25 0.61 -10.32
C LEU A 214 1.69 -0.54 -9.40
N TYR A 215 2.42 -1.52 -9.93
CA TYR A 215 2.78 -2.75 -9.24
C TYR A 215 4.23 -2.70 -8.72
N ALA A 216 4.40 -3.10 -7.46
CA ALA A 216 5.69 -3.34 -6.81
C ALA A 216 6.72 -2.20 -6.99
N LEU A 217 6.29 -0.97 -6.71
CA LEU A 217 7.16 0.21 -6.77
C LEU A 217 8.17 0.19 -5.62
N PRO A 218 9.49 0.26 -5.88
CA PRO A 218 10.50 0.31 -4.83
C PRO A 218 10.47 1.69 -4.16
N LEU A 219 9.71 1.83 -3.07
CA LEU A 219 9.53 3.08 -2.36
C LEU A 219 10.11 3.00 -0.95
N GLU A 220 10.54 4.16 -0.46
CA GLU A 220 10.97 4.35 0.92
C GLU A 220 10.71 5.77 1.40
N ASP A 221 10.84 6.02 2.70
CA ASP A 221 10.78 7.37 3.25
C ASP A 221 12.15 8.01 3.45
N ALA A 222 12.12 9.30 3.74
CA ALA A 222 13.31 10.11 3.94
C ALA A 222 14.25 9.64 5.06
N THR A 223 13.81 8.76 5.96
CA THR A 223 14.62 8.23 7.06
C THR A 223 15.49 7.04 6.66
N TYR A 224 15.10 6.33 5.59
CA TYR A 224 15.88 5.22 5.02
C TYR A 224 16.85 5.70 3.95
N ASP A 225 16.48 6.74 3.21
CA ASP A 225 17.28 7.31 2.15
C ASP A 225 18.33 8.30 2.70
N ALA A 226 19.41 7.83 3.33
CA ALA A 226 20.43 8.71 3.91
C ALA A 226 21.84 8.13 3.80
N VAL A 227 22.76 8.91 3.22
CA VAL A 227 24.17 8.49 3.06
C VAL A 227 24.83 8.25 4.42
N GLU A 228 25.09 6.99 4.76
CA GLU A 228 25.88 6.64 5.94
C GLU A 228 27.33 7.09 5.75
N VAL A 229 27.75 8.10 6.52
CA VAL A 229 29.17 8.49 6.60
C VAL A 229 29.89 7.54 7.54
N ILE A 230 30.51 6.50 6.99
CA ILE A 230 31.41 5.62 7.75
C ILE A 230 32.69 6.40 8.08
N VAL A 231 32.78 6.90 9.31
CA VAL A 231 34.04 7.44 9.84
C VAL A 231 34.94 6.25 10.19
N VAL A 232 35.87 5.92 9.30
CA VAL A 232 36.93 4.94 9.60
C VAL A 232 37.86 5.58 10.63
N TYR A 233 37.76 5.11 11.87
CA TYR A 233 38.82 5.34 12.85
C TYR A 233 39.96 4.40 12.48
N ASP A 234 41.03 4.94 11.88
CA ASP A 234 42.31 4.26 11.82
C ASP A 234 42.86 4.17 13.25
N ASP A 235 42.45 3.13 13.97
CA ASP A 235 43.13 2.72 15.19
C ASP A 235 44.50 2.16 14.81
N ASP A 236 45.49 3.04 14.67
CA ASP A 236 46.90 2.70 14.55
C ASP A 236 47.35 1.97 15.83
N HIS A 237 47.12 0.66 15.88
CA HIS A 237 47.71 -0.21 16.88
C HIS A 237 49.19 -0.47 16.54
N GLY A 238 50.03 0.55 16.77
CA GLY A 238 51.48 0.42 16.79
C GLY A 238 51.93 -0.50 17.93
N GLY A 239 52.16 -1.79 17.61
CA GLY A 239 52.53 -2.82 18.58
C GLY A 239 53.81 -2.52 19.38
N SER A 240 53.65 -2.14 20.65
CA SER A 240 54.73 -2.04 21.63
C SER A 240 55.00 -3.40 22.29
N PHE A 241 55.56 -4.35 21.53
CA PHE A 241 56.11 -5.60 22.09
C PHE A 241 57.64 -5.70 21.97
N SER A 242 58.30 -4.72 21.33
CA SER A 242 59.73 -4.80 21.01
C SER A 242 60.65 -4.48 22.19
N TRP A 243 60.27 -3.58 23.10
CA TRP A 243 61.18 -3.15 24.19
C TRP A 243 61.32 -4.20 25.29
N GLY A 244 60.24 -4.91 25.64
CA GLY A 244 60.29 -5.98 26.65
C GLY A 244 61.24 -7.12 26.26
N LEU A 245 61.22 -7.51 24.99
CA LEU A 245 62.12 -8.54 24.44
C LEU A 245 63.58 -8.07 24.40
N LEU A 246 63.83 -6.79 24.10
CA LEU A 246 65.18 -6.21 24.14
C LEU A 246 65.75 -6.20 25.57
N PHE A 247 64.95 -5.80 26.57
CA PHE A 247 65.38 -5.84 27.96
C PHE A 247 65.62 -7.28 28.46
N ALA A 248 64.75 -8.23 28.11
CA ALA A 248 64.93 -9.64 28.46
C ALA A 248 66.22 -10.22 27.83
N GLY A 249 66.50 -9.90 26.56
CA GLY A 249 67.73 -10.30 25.86
C GLY A 249 68.99 -9.72 26.51
N ALA A 250 68.97 -8.44 26.90
CA ALA A 250 70.08 -7.79 27.57
C ALA A 250 70.39 -8.43 28.94
N VAL A 251 69.35 -8.77 29.71
CA VAL A 251 69.50 -9.45 31.01
C VAL A 251 70.11 -10.85 30.83
N LEU A 252 69.63 -11.63 29.86
CA LEU A 252 70.18 -12.96 29.57
C LEU A 252 71.66 -12.91 29.17
N LEU A 253 72.06 -11.93 28.36
CA LEU A 253 73.45 -11.73 27.97
C LEU A 253 74.34 -11.33 29.16
N ALA A 254 73.85 -10.48 30.06
CA ALA A 254 74.56 -10.09 31.27
C ALA A 254 74.77 -11.28 32.21
N VAL A 255 73.74 -12.11 32.40
CA VAL A 255 73.83 -13.34 33.22
C VAL A 255 74.83 -14.33 32.61
N ARG A 256 74.79 -14.54 31.29
CA ARG A 256 75.75 -15.42 30.58
C ARG A 256 77.20 -14.95 30.76
N ARG A 257 77.46 -13.63 30.61
CA ARG A 257 78.79 -13.06 30.82
C ARG A 257 79.29 -13.27 32.26
N LYS A 258 78.43 -13.06 33.25
CA LYS A 258 78.77 -13.27 34.67
C LYS A 258 79.07 -14.74 35.00
N MET A 259 78.35 -15.69 34.40
CA MET A 259 78.62 -17.12 34.59
C MET A 259 79.91 -17.57 33.92
N SER A 260 80.23 -17.01 32.75
CA SER A 260 81.48 -17.33 32.04
C SER A 260 82.72 -16.79 32.76
N ALA A 261 82.62 -15.62 33.42
CA ALA A 261 83.72 -15.02 34.19
C ALA A 261 84.00 -15.73 35.55
N ARG A 262 83.07 -16.56 36.03
CA ARG A 262 83.26 -17.36 37.26
C ARG A 262 83.87 -18.74 37.02
N ARG A 263 84.13 -19.10 35.76
CA ARG A 263 84.66 -20.42 35.35
C ARG A 263 86.09 -20.38 34.80
N GLY A 264 86.76 -19.22 34.86
CA GLY A 264 88.21 -19.08 34.63
C GLY A 264 88.88 -18.66 35.91
#